data_AF-A0A9N9E0R6-F1
#
_entry.id   AF-A0A9N9E0R6-F1
#
_cell.length_a   1.000
_cell.length_b   1.000
_cell.length_c   1.000
_cell.angle_alpha   90.00
_cell.angle_beta   90.00
_cell.angle_gamma   90.00
#
_symmetry.space_group_name_H-M   'P 1'
#
loop_
_entity.id
_entity.type
_entity.pdbx_description
1 polymer ?
#
loop_
_entity_poly.entity_id
_entity_poly.type
_entity_poly.pdbx_seq_one_letter_code
_entity_poly.pdbx_strand_id
1 'polypeptide(L)'
;MKRTESGEIQKLTEDVVILSNYLELVVKPVATIDGGYAIIYANTTKTPLNDPFLPQGGIYAMFLTYGQSYTRQPVVIYQTQISNLSFTGLNCDIAYVGFGQICILTGFYIDQPAPNTFFIRVDFLSSGTLYNVQSLNATAVGVTEYKLRALRYGGYILMGIKEQTTTNDAAQRSMY
;
A
#
# COMPACT_ATOMS: atom_id res chain seq x y z
N MET A 1 -14.06 -15.70 -5.12
CA MET A 1 -15.33 -16.45 -5.18
C MET A 1 -15.07 -17.86 -4.68
N LYS A 2 -15.47 -18.17 -3.45
CA LYS A 2 -15.27 -19.48 -2.83
C LYS A 2 -16.55 -20.30 -3.00
N ARG A 3 -16.41 -21.59 -3.33
CA ARG A 3 -17.54 -22.54 -3.35
C ARG A 3 -17.51 -23.40 -2.09
N THR A 4 -18.68 -23.73 -1.55
CA THR A 4 -18.82 -24.77 -0.52
C THR A 4 -18.55 -26.15 -1.11
N GLU A 5 -18.40 -27.16 -0.25
CA GLU A 5 -18.33 -28.56 -0.67
C GLU A 5 -19.60 -29.02 -1.42
N SER A 6 -20.75 -28.37 -1.17
CA SER A 6 -22.00 -28.56 -1.90
C SER A 6 -22.08 -27.79 -3.23
N GLY A 7 -21.06 -27.02 -3.59
CA GLY A 7 -21.01 -26.25 -4.84
C GLY A 7 -21.70 -24.88 -4.81
N GLU A 8 -22.25 -24.48 -3.66
CA GLU A 8 -22.86 -23.15 -3.47
C GLU A 8 -21.82 -22.05 -3.40
N ILE A 9 -22.20 -20.87 -3.86
CA ILE A 9 -21.32 -19.70 -3.89
C ILE A 9 -21.38 -19.01 -2.53
N GLN A 10 -20.26 -18.99 -1.80
CA GLN A 10 -20.14 -18.14 -0.61
C GLN A 10 -19.87 -16.70 -1.04
N LYS A 11 -20.86 -15.84 -0.80
CA LYS A 11 -20.71 -14.39 -0.95
C LYS A 11 -19.86 -13.83 0.19
N LEU A 12 -19.14 -12.75 -0.10
CA LEU A 12 -18.62 -11.89 0.96
C LEU A 12 -19.80 -11.19 1.61
N THR A 13 -19.78 -11.11 2.93
CA THR A 13 -20.74 -10.26 3.66
C THR A 13 -20.48 -8.82 3.26
N GLU A 14 -21.54 -8.10 2.89
CA GLU A 14 -21.47 -6.67 2.68
C GLU A 14 -21.50 -5.99 4.05
N ASP A 15 -20.48 -5.19 4.34
CA ASP A 15 -20.38 -4.42 5.57
C ASP A 15 -19.69 -3.07 5.28
N VAL A 16 -19.98 -2.07 6.12
CA VAL A 16 -19.39 -0.74 6.00
C VAL A 16 -18.26 -0.61 7.01
N VAL A 17 -17.03 -0.53 6.49
CA VAL A 17 -15.85 -0.28 7.32
C VAL A 17 -15.64 1.22 7.46
N ILE A 18 -15.85 1.75 8.67
CA ILE A 18 -15.57 3.16 8.98
C ILE A 18 -14.11 3.30 9.45
N LEU A 19 -13.31 3.99 8.64
CA LEU A 19 -11.92 4.31 8.93
C LEU A 19 -11.83 5.76 9.43
N SER A 20 -11.94 5.96 10.75
CA SER A 20 -11.98 7.27 11.40
C SER A 20 -10.57 7.87 11.65
N ASN A 21 -10.47 9.20 11.68
CA ASN A 21 -9.27 9.99 12.07
C ASN A 21 -8.07 10.00 11.10
N TYR A 22 -8.32 9.88 9.79
CA TYR A 22 -7.27 9.76 8.79
C TYR A 22 -7.28 10.96 7.82
N LEU A 23 -6.11 11.56 7.61
CA LEU A 23 -5.95 12.75 6.76
C LEU A 23 -5.64 12.37 5.30
N GLU A 24 -4.84 11.31 5.12
CA GLU A 24 -4.35 10.86 3.83
C GLU A 24 -4.45 9.34 3.81
N LEU A 25 -5.68 8.87 3.68
CA LEU A 25 -5.98 7.45 3.66
C LEU A 25 -5.79 6.91 2.24
N VAL A 26 -4.81 6.02 2.08
CA VAL A 26 -4.63 5.26 0.84
C VAL A 26 -5.06 3.82 1.08
N VAL A 27 -6.00 3.30 0.29
CA VAL A 27 -6.61 1.98 0.50
C VAL A 27 -6.37 1.06 -0.69
N LYS A 28 -6.07 -0.20 -0.40
CA LYS A 28 -5.88 -1.27 -1.38
C LYS A 28 -6.54 -2.58 -0.93
N PRO A 29 -7.64 -3.02 -1.56
CA PRO A 29 -8.14 -4.37 -1.38
C PRO A 29 -7.24 -5.37 -2.11
N VAL A 30 -6.93 -6.49 -1.46
CA VAL A 30 -6.12 -7.58 -2.02
C VAL A 30 -6.73 -8.95 -1.73
N ALA A 31 -6.42 -9.92 -2.59
CA ALA A 31 -6.62 -11.33 -2.27
C ALA A 31 -5.46 -11.84 -1.41
N THR A 32 -5.72 -12.73 -0.47
CA THR A 32 -4.69 -13.34 0.38
C THR A 32 -4.32 -14.73 -0.09
N ILE A 33 -3.11 -15.21 0.27
CA ILE A 33 -2.58 -16.50 -0.19
C ILE A 33 -3.40 -17.70 0.32
N ASP A 34 -4.06 -17.55 1.47
CA ASP A 34 -4.97 -18.54 2.06
C ASP A 34 -6.37 -18.53 1.43
N GLY A 35 -6.56 -17.79 0.33
CA GLY A 35 -7.79 -17.72 -0.44
C GLY A 35 -8.82 -16.72 0.08
N GLY A 36 -8.49 -15.96 1.12
CA GLY A 36 -9.29 -14.86 1.66
C GLY A 36 -9.11 -13.52 0.93
N TYR A 37 -9.54 -12.45 1.60
CA TYR A 37 -9.29 -11.07 1.17
C TYR A 37 -8.79 -10.23 2.35
N ALA A 38 -8.05 -9.17 2.06
CA ALA A 38 -7.68 -8.17 3.03
C ALA A 38 -7.88 -6.76 2.46
N ILE A 39 -8.27 -5.83 3.31
CA ILE A 39 -8.20 -4.39 3.01
C ILE A 39 -6.94 -3.88 3.67
N ILE A 40 -5.97 -3.47 2.86
CA ILE A 40 -4.73 -2.86 3.34
C ILE A 40 -4.88 -1.37 3.17
N TYR A 41 -4.51 -0.60 4.17
CA TYR A 41 -4.51 0.85 4.05
C TYR A 41 -3.31 1.46 4.76
N ALA A 42 -2.88 2.61 4.26
CA ALA A 42 -1.84 3.40 4.87
C ALA A 42 -2.42 4.75 5.26
N ASN A 43 -1.94 5.28 6.38
CA ASN A 43 -2.32 6.61 6.82
C ASN A 43 -1.23 7.26 7.69
N THR A 44 -1.18 8.60 7.67
CA THR A 44 -0.37 9.45 8.54
C THR A 44 -1.23 10.21 9.55
N THR A 45 -0.65 10.55 10.69
CA THR A 45 -1.29 11.39 11.72
C THR A 45 -0.58 12.75 11.78
N LYS A 46 -1.35 13.80 12.08
CA LYS A 46 -0.81 15.14 12.42
C LYS A 46 -0.75 15.34 13.94
N THR A 47 -0.47 14.27 14.66
CA THR A 47 -0.30 14.35 16.11
C THR A 47 0.90 15.25 16.42
N PRO A 48 0.80 16.19 17.37
CA PRO A 48 1.94 16.99 17.80
C PRO A 48 3.10 16.08 18.24
N LEU A 49 4.33 16.44 17.87
CA LEU A 49 5.61 15.77 18.18
C LEU A 49 5.96 15.69 19.69
N ASN A 50 4.96 15.83 20.56
CA ASN A 50 5.16 15.92 22.00
C ASN A 50 5.53 14.57 22.64
N ASP A 51 5.27 13.46 21.95
CA ASP A 51 5.70 12.12 22.36
C ASP A 51 6.40 11.39 21.20
N PRO A 52 7.71 11.10 21.30
CA PRO A 52 8.48 10.41 20.27
C PRO A 52 8.06 8.94 20.06
N PHE A 53 7.30 8.35 20.99
CA PHE A 53 6.84 6.97 20.89
C PHE A 53 5.53 6.81 20.11
N LEU A 54 4.81 7.91 19.85
CA LEU A 54 3.56 7.85 19.11
C LEU A 54 3.80 7.62 17.61
N PRO A 55 3.10 6.65 16.99
CA PRO A 55 3.13 6.46 15.55
C PRO A 55 2.64 7.72 14.82
N GLN A 56 3.46 8.21 13.89
CA GLN A 56 3.12 9.33 13.00
C GLN A 56 2.56 8.85 11.65
N GLY A 57 2.66 7.54 11.39
CA GLY A 57 2.01 6.91 10.25
C GLY A 57 2.20 5.40 10.28
N GLY A 58 1.45 4.69 9.44
CA GLY A 58 1.56 3.25 9.35
C GLY A 58 0.78 2.63 8.22
N ILE A 59 1.01 1.33 8.05
CA ILE A 59 0.28 0.43 7.17
C ILE A 59 -0.48 -0.54 8.06
N TYR A 60 -1.75 -0.74 7.74
CA TYR A 60 -2.69 -1.53 8.51
C TYR A 60 -3.42 -2.49 7.56
N ALA A 61 -3.85 -3.64 8.08
CA ALA A 61 -4.58 -4.63 7.31
C ALA A 61 -5.82 -5.13 8.07
N MET A 62 -6.94 -5.20 7.39
CA MET A 62 -8.16 -5.84 7.87
C MET A 62 -8.38 -7.11 7.07
N PHE A 63 -8.20 -8.27 7.70
CA PHE A 63 -8.39 -9.57 7.07
C PHE A 63 -9.87 -9.97 7.12
N LEU A 64 -10.42 -10.24 5.94
CA LEU A 64 -11.82 -10.57 5.73
C LEU A 64 -11.98 -12.07 5.47
N THR A 65 -12.89 -12.69 6.22
CA THR A 65 -13.22 -14.11 6.09
C THR A 65 -14.62 -14.28 5.48
N TYR A 66 -14.77 -15.23 4.57
CA TYR A 66 -16.06 -15.57 3.97
C TYR A 66 -17.07 -16.06 5.02
N GLY A 67 -18.34 -15.68 4.86
CA GLY A 67 -19.44 -16.15 5.71
C GLY A 67 -19.40 -15.62 7.15
N GLN A 68 -18.52 -14.67 7.47
CA GLN A 68 -18.49 -13.97 8.75
C GLN A 68 -18.96 -12.52 8.53
N SER A 69 -19.82 -12.04 9.39
CA SER A 69 -20.38 -10.67 9.32
C SER A 69 -19.65 -9.68 10.23
N TYR A 70 -18.64 -10.13 10.98
CA TYR A 70 -17.91 -9.28 11.91
C TYR A 70 -16.62 -8.81 11.26
N THR A 71 -16.48 -7.50 11.10
CA THR A 71 -15.24 -6.84 10.71
C THR A 71 -14.20 -7.02 11.81
N ARG A 72 -13.07 -7.66 11.49
CA ARG A 72 -11.95 -7.79 12.42
C ARG A 72 -11.27 -6.44 12.60
N GLN A 73 -10.81 -6.17 13.82
CA GLN A 73 -10.00 -4.99 14.10
C GLN A 73 -8.76 -4.97 13.18
N PRO A 74 -8.32 -3.79 12.71
CA PRO A 74 -7.14 -3.68 11.88
C PRO A 74 -5.90 -4.20 12.61
N VAL A 75 -5.11 -5.01 11.92
CA VAL A 75 -3.78 -5.43 12.36
C VAL A 75 -2.78 -4.38 11.90
N VAL A 76 -1.88 -3.98 12.80
CA VAL A 76 -0.77 -3.09 12.47
C VAL A 76 0.28 -3.90 11.71
N ILE A 77 0.54 -3.54 10.46
CA ILE A 77 1.58 -4.18 9.64
C ILE A 77 2.90 -3.47 9.83
N TYR A 78 2.90 -2.14 9.77
CA TYR A 78 4.09 -1.31 9.93
C TYR A 78 3.71 0.05 10.51
N GLN A 79 4.58 0.61 11.34
CA GLN A 79 4.42 1.96 11.89
C GLN A 79 5.75 2.71 11.86
N THR A 80 5.66 4.03 11.72
CA THR A 80 6.80 4.94 11.75
C THR A 80 6.54 6.06 12.75
N GLN A 81 7.61 6.50 13.41
CA GLN A 81 7.62 7.68 14.29
C GLN A 81 8.06 8.95 13.55
N ILE A 82 8.41 8.84 12.27
CA ILE A 82 8.83 9.97 11.45
C ILE A 82 7.64 10.88 11.19
N SER A 83 7.73 12.12 11.64
CA SER A 83 6.72 13.16 11.45
C SER A 83 6.79 13.80 10.06
N ASN A 84 5.76 14.59 9.75
CA ASN A 84 5.66 15.42 8.53
C ASN A 84 5.79 14.59 7.24
N LEU A 85 5.23 13.38 7.27
CA LEU A 85 5.08 12.52 6.12
C LEU A 85 3.69 12.65 5.53
N SER A 86 3.63 12.51 4.21
CA SER A 86 2.40 12.33 3.46
C SER A 86 2.46 11.00 2.71
N PHE A 87 1.37 10.23 2.72
CA PHE A 87 1.26 8.98 1.96
C PHE A 87 0.36 9.20 0.75
N THR A 88 0.87 8.85 -0.44
CA THR A 88 0.21 9.16 -1.72
C THR A 88 -0.17 7.92 -2.51
N GLY A 89 0.50 6.79 -2.25
CA GLY A 89 0.29 5.56 -3.03
C GLY A 89 0.52 4.31 -2.21
N LEU A 90 -0.29 3.29 -2.46
CA LEU A 90 -0.15 1.97 -1.84
C LEU A 90 -0.45 0.91 -2.90
N ASN A 91 0.57 0.13 -3.25
CA ASN A 91 0.45 -0.94 -4.23
C ASN A 91 0.81 -2.28 -3.60
N CYS A 92 -0.04 -3.28 -3.74
CA CYS A 92 0.12 -4.56 -3.06
C CYS A 92 -0.18 -5.73 -3.99
N ASP A 93 0.54 -6.83 -3.81
CA ASP A 93 0.37 -8.07 -4.56
C ASP A 93 0.72 -9.31 -3.71
N ILE A 94 0.32 -10.48 -4.17
CA ILE A 94 0.61 -11.76 -3.51
C ILE A 94 2.07 -12.14 -3.74
N ALA A 95 2.81 -12.40 -2.66
CA ALA A 95 4.13 -13.00 -2.77
C ALA A 95 3.99 -14.51 -3.06
N TYR A 96 4.26 -14.93 -4.31
CA TYR A 96 4.13 -16.32 -4.73
C TYR A 96 5.24 -17.24 -4.19
N VAL A 97 6.41 -16.66 -3.87
CA VAL A 97 7.55 -17.36 -3.30
C VAL A 97 7.90 -16.68 -1.98
N GLY A 98 7.79 -17.42 -0.88
CA GLY A 98 7.69 -16.85 0.46
C GLY A 98 6.25 -16.50 0.76
N PHE A 99 5.59 -17.32 1.58
CA PHE A 99 4.18 -17.19 1.91
C PHE A 99 3.84 -15.76 2.34
N GLY A 100 2.80 -15.14 1.77
CA GLY A 100 2.31 -13.84 2.25
C GLY A 100 1.97 -12.85 1.14
N GLN A 101 2.23 -11.58 1.43
CA GLN A 101 1.88 -10.40 0.65
C GLN A 101 3.07 -9.44 0.63
N ILE A 102 3.18 -8.68 -0.46
CA ILE A 102 4.17 -7.63 -0.63
C ILE A 102 3.43 -6.34 -0.95
N CYS A 103 3.77 -5.25 -0.26
CA CYS A 103 3.27 -3.92 -0.55
C CYS A 103 4.40 -2.92 -0.72
N ILE A 104 4.17 -1.93 -1.56
CA ILE A 104 4.99 -0.74 -1.71
C ILE A 104 4.15 0.47 -1.35
N LEU A 105 4.58 1.15 -0.30
CA LEU A 105 4.09 2.45 0.11
C LEU A 105 4.90 3.54 -0.57
N THR A 106 4.20 4.50 -1.15
CA THR A 106 4.78 5.74 -1.68
C THR A 106 4.34 6.89 -0.80
N GLY A 107 5.30 7.75 -0.46
CA GLY A 107 5.02 8.98 0.28
C GLY A 107 6.08 10.04 0.02
N PHE A 108 5.90 11.21 0.63
CA PHE A 108 6.89 12.28 0.59
C PHE A 108 7.01 13.00 1.93
N TYR A 109 8.15 13.64 2.14
CA TYR A 109 8.40 14.52 3.28
C TYR A 109 7.85 15.92 2.96
N ILE A 110 6.90 16.42 3.74
CA ILE A 110 6.18 17.69 3.47
C ILE A 110 7.14 18.89 3.48
N ASP A 111 8.12 18.89 4.38
CA ASP A 111 9.02 20.03 4.61
C ASP A 111 10.42 19.86 4.01
N GLN A 112 10.61 18.97 3.03
CA GLN A 112 11.91 18.72 2.40
C GLN A 112 11.91 19.14 0.93
N PRO A 113 13.03 19.72 0.41
CA PRO A 113 13.17 20.04 -1.00
C PRO A 113 13.18 18.77 -1.86
N ALA A 114 12.71 18.87 -3.10
CA ALA A 114 12.71 17.75 -4.03
C ALA A 114 14.16 17.30 -4.40
N PRO A 115 14.43 15.99 -4.55
CA PRO A 115 13.50 14.88 -4.42
C PRO A 115 13.22 14.50 -2.95
N ASN A 116 11.96 14.61 -2.54
CA ASN A 116 11.48 14.33 -1.18
C ASN A 116 10.56 13.09 -1.13
N THR A 117 10.41 12.38 -2.25
CA THR A 117 9.61 11.15 -2.34
C THR A 117 10.41 9.97 -1.81
N PHE A 118 9.75 9.10 -1.04
CA PHE A 118 10.30 7.85 -0.55
C PHE A 118 9.39 6.68 -0.89
N PHE A 119 9.99 5.50 -0.93
CA PHE A 119 9.32 4.26 -1.25
C PHE A 119 9.72 3.19 -0.23
N ILE A 120 8.74 2.58 0.41
CA ILE A 120 8.97 1.53 1.40
C ILE A 120 8.28 0.27 0.92
N ARG A 121 9.06 -0.80 0.79
CA ARG A 121 8.56 -2.15 0.61
C ARG A 121 8.33 -2.79 1.97
N VAL A 122 7.16 -3.38 2.16
CA VAL A 122 6.85 -4.22 3.32
C VAL A 122 6.38 -5.60 2.83
N ASP A 123 6.92 -6.65 3.44
CA ASP A 123 6.49 -8.02 3.21
C ASP A 123 5.91 -8.60 4.51
N PHE A 124 4.70 -9.15 4.42
CA PHE A 124 3.97 -9.66 5.59
C PHE A 124 3.12 -10.88 5.25
N LEU A 125 2.82 -11.71 6.25
CA LEU A 125 2.00 -12.91 6.11
C LEU A 125 0.51 -12.56 6.08
N SER A 126 -0.34 -13.48 5.60
CA SER A 126 -1.80 -13.34 5.71
C SER A 126 -2.34 -13.39 7.15
N SER A 127 -1.49 -13.71 8.13
CA SER A 127 -1.76 -13.50 9.56
C SER A 127 -1.58 -12.04 10.01
N GLY A 128 -0.99 -11.19 9.16
CA GLY A 128 -0.57 -9.83 9.49
C GLY A 128 0.86 -9.72 10.04
N THR A 129 1.60 -10.82 10.15
CA THR A 129 2.98 -10.80 10.66
C THR A 129 3.93 -10.18 9.64
N LEU A 130 4.52 -9.04 9.98
CA LEU A 130 5.60 -8.41 9.23
C LEU A 130 6.89 -9.24 9.33
N TYR A 131 7.55 -9.48 8.21
CA TYR A 131 8.82 -10.23 8.22
C TYR A 131 9.95 -9.54 7.43
N ASN A 132 9.64 -8.53 6.61
CA ASN A 132 10.67 -7.75 5.94
C ASN A 132 10.20 -6.32 5.66
N VAL A 133 11.11 -5.36 5.82
CA VAL A 133 10.91 -3.95 5.48
C VAL A 133 12.17 -3.46 4.78
N GLN A 134 11.98 -2.80 3.63
CA GLN A 134 13.10 -2.29 2.84
C GLN A 134 12.75 -0.92 2.26
N SER A 135 13.66 0.05 2.44
CA SER A 135 13.61 1.30 1.69
C SER A 135 14.06 1.05 0.25
N LEU A 136 13.27 1.47 -0.72
CA LEU A 136 13.62 1.39 -2.14
C LEU A 136 14.22 2.72 -2.57
N ASN A 137 15.50 2.71 -2.94
CA ASN A 137 16.14 3.90 -3.50
C ASN A 137 15.51 4.21 -4.86
N ALA A 138 14.86 5.36 -4.96
CA ALA A 138 14.27 5.83 -6.21
C ALA A 138 15.39 6.19 -7.20
N THR A 139 15.81 5.24 -8.03
CA THR A 139 16.88 5.47 -9.02
C THR A 139 16.42 6.30 -10.22
N ALA A 140 15.11 6.51 -10.38
CA ALA A 140 14.54 7.22 -11.51
C ALA A 140 13.91 8.56 -11.07
N VAL A 141 14.55 9.67 -11.47
CA VAL A 141 14.04 11.03 -11.28
C VAL A 141 12.64 11.16 -11.91
N GLY A 142 11.69 11.75 -11.16
CA GLY A 142 10.33 12.03 -11.64
C GLY A 142 9.34 10.87 -11.53
N VAL A 143 9.68 9.77 -10.86
CA VAL A 143 8.70 8.72 -10.52
C VAL A 143 7.86 9.16 -9.33
N THR A 144 6.55 9.16 -9.50
CA THR A 144 5.57 9.57 -8.48
C THR A 144 4.90 8.39 -7.78
N GLU A 145 4.90 7.19 -8.38
CA GLU A 145 4.36 5.95 -7.80
C GLU A 145 5.07 4.73 -8.41
N TYR A 146 5.23 3.65 -7.63
CA TYR A 146 5.57 2.33 -8.18
C TYR A 146 4.37 1.39 -8.17
N LYS A 147 4.07 0.83 -9.35
CA LYS A 147 3.22 -0.36 -9.46
C LYS A 147 4.06 -1.61 -9.25
N LEU A 148 3.54 -2.51 -8.43
CA LEU A 148 4.15 -3.78 -8.14
C LEU A 148 3.41 -4.89 -8.89
N ARG A 149 4.17 -5.84 -9.43
CA ARG A 149 3.64 -7.12 -9.88
C ARG A 149 4.55 -8.26 -9.45
N ALA A 150 4.08 -9.13 -8.58
CA ALA A 150 4.81 -10.30 -8.16
C ALA A 150 4.82 -11.36 -9.28
N LEU A 151 5.95 -12.05 -9.42
CA LEU A 151 6.11 -13.12 -10.41
C LEU A 151 5.84 -14.48 -9.77
N ARG A 152 5.19 -15.38 -10.54
CA ARG A 152 4.76 -16.70 -10.06
C ARG A 152 5.91 -17.59 -9.58
N TYR A 153 7.10 -17.40 -10.13
CA TYR A 153 8.29 -18.19 -9.82
C TYR A 153 9.31 -17.44 -8.94
N GLY A 154 8.87 -16.35 -8.31
CA GLY A 154 9.69 -15.53 -7.42
C GLY A 154 10.19 -14.25 -8.06
N GLY A 155 10.51 -13.28 -7.20
CA GLY A 155 10.81 -11.91 -7.61
C GLY A 155 9.55 -11.10 -7.97
N TYR A 156 9.77 -9.89 -8.46
CA TYR A 156 8.72 -8.94 -8.81
C TYR A 156 9.20 -7.96 -9.88
N ILE A 157 8.23 -7.35 -10.57
CA ILE A 157 8.44 -6.25 -11.50
C ILE A 157 7.98 -4.96 -10.81
N LEU A 158 8.83 -3.95 -10.81
CA LEU A 158 8.47 -2.57 -10.45
C LEU A 158 8.31 -1.74 -11.70
N MET A 159 7.16 -1.07 -11.81
CA MET A 159 6.88 -0.14 -12.88
C MET A 159 6.69 1.24 -12.28
N GLY A 160 7.64 2.15 -12.53
CA GLY A 160 7.53 3.54 -12.11
C GLY A 160 6.55 4.31 -12.99
N ILE A 161 5.59 4.98 -12.38
CA ILE A 161 4.72 5.94 -13.03
C ILE A 161 5.38 7.31 -12.91
N LYS A 162 5.46 8.04 -14.03
CA LYS A 162 5.88 9.44 -14.04
C LYS A 162 4.70 10.28 -14.50
N GLU A 163 4.53 11.44 -13.89
CA GLU A 163 3.63 12.45 -14.45
C GLU A 163 4.22 12.94 -15.78
N GLN A 164 3.38 13.00 -16.81
CA GLN A 164 3.77 13.53 -18.10
C GLN A 164 3.86 15.05 -17.96
N THR A 165 5.06 15.61 -17.94
CA THR A 165 5.22 17.06 -18.13
C THR A 165 4.71 17.38 -19.53
N THR A 166 3.54 18.01 -19.64
CA THR A 166 3.16 18.70 -20.87
C THR A 166 4.10 19.88 -21.05
N THR A 167 5.25 19.66 -21.68
CA THR A 167 5.88 20.74 -22.44
C THR A 167 4.88 21.09 -23.53
N ASN A 168 4.37 22.32 -23.51
CA ASN A 168 3.57 22.85 -24.60
C ASN A 168 4.38 22.68 -25.90
N ASP A 169 4.00 21.71 -26.74
CA ASP A 169 4.53 21.46 -28.09
C ASP A 169 4.12 22.57 -29.08
N ALA A 170 4.08 23.83 -28.62
CA ALA A 170 3.94 25.01 -29.46
C ALA A 170 5.30 25.52 -29.99
N ALA A 171 6.43 24.94 -29.56
CA ALA A 171 7.77 25.40 -29.95
C ALA A 171 8.48 24.53 -31.01
N GLN A 172 7.90 23.41 -31.47
CA GLN A 172 8.54 22.50 -32.44
C GLN A 172 7.95 22.51 -33.86
N ARG A 173 7.03 23.43 -34.18
CA ARG A 173 6.48 23.62 -35.55
C ARG A 173 7.03 24.84 -36.30
N SER A 174 8.27 25.24 -36.06
CA SER A 174 8.92 26.33 -36.84
C SER A 174 10.30 25.97 -37.38
N MET A 175 10.61 24.69 -37.57
CA MET A 175 11.72 24.27 -38.42
C MET A 175 11.35 22.93 -39.04
N TYR A 176 10.58 22.98 -40.13
CA TYR A 176 10.66 22.20 -41.38
C TYR A 176 9.50 22.64 -42.27
#